data_AF-A0A7K0KK97-F1
#
_entry.id   AF-A0A7K0KK97-F1
#
_cell.length_a   1.000
_cell.length_b   1.000
_cell.length_c   1.000
_cell.angle_alpha   90.00
_cell.angle_beta   90.00
_cell.angle_gamma   90.00
#
_symmetry.space_group_name_H-M   'P 1'
#
loop_
_entity.id
_entity.type
_entity.pdbx_description
1 polymer ?
#
loop_
_entity_poly.entity_id
_entity_poly.type
_entity_poly.pdbx_seq_one_letter_code
_entity_poly.pdbx_strand_id
1 'polypeptide(L)'
;MSRWRVCGSDARPHLRRTEAVVHGQLAAVWQQDAKKEIYVGLSPLTPQGNETSMGRGLLVAASACLVLLVAGCGTSQPASDTTAQSTGAAGVPSQHTFEADHFAANAIVGDVATEPCTLSGGTTTTCARVTVAGYPSTYQVGPFCPATITTTAQDAGIWFDGSGVYNLDGPFIKNLAQFYSDSEWKLYDSAGNVNVTNTKEAFDGAARPDVAVQYQNHCVEGRLAWLTGGKAIQTTMLIPISPTKASSASSAHPGNFGITLDGVVIAASAPVDAILGAHTIAAFDHCGGHYNPIEGYHLHGVMGCGHLEGDDADGDTKMFGYAADGYPIHLPLEGAALSAANLDDCNGHSTASEGYHYHANGAAKNAILPCLMGEYDISTRAGGPPPGGPPPSG
;
A
#
# COMPACT_ATOMS: atom_id res chain seq x y z
N MET A 1 86.34 13.15 -2.53
CA MET A 1 86.08 14.18 -1.50
C MET A 1 85.24 13.51 -0.42
N SER A 2 85.76 13.22 0.77
CA SER A 2 85.85 14.14 1.93
C SER A 2 84.47 14.33 2.61
N ARG A 3 84.02 13.68 3.72
CA ARG A 3 84.58 12.93 4.90
C ARG A 3 84.37 13.75 6.21
N TRP A 4 84.14 13.07 7.36
CA TRP A 4 83.92 13.61 8.75
C TRP A 4 82.46 14.07 9.06
N ARG A 5 81.71 13.60 10.08
CA ARG A 5 81.80 13.50 11.59
C ARG A 5 81.12 14.71 12.30
N VAL A 6 80.50 14.69 13.50
CA VAL A 6 79.88 13.71 14.47
C VAL A 6 80.11 14.23 15.92
N CYS A 7 79.13 14.02 16.83
CA CYS A 7 79.03 14.49 18.24
C CYS A 7 78.78 15.99 18.42
N GLY A 8 78.10 16.49 19.47
CA GLY A 8 77.42 15.87 20.63
C GLY A 8 77.00 16.99 21.62
N SER A 9 76.20 16.80 22.68
CA SER A 9 75.49 15.64 23.26
C SER A 9 74.05 16.09 23.69
N ASP A 10 73.33 15.78 24.80
CA ASP A 10 73.51 14.95 26.01
C ASP A 10 72.14 14.66 26.72
N ALA A 11 72.17 14.05 27.91
CA ALA A 11 71.13 13.91 28.95
C ALA A 11 69.80 13.14 28.66
N ARG A 12 69.49 12.19 29.56
CA ARG A 12 68.20 11.49 29.79
C ARG A 12 67.74 11.82 31.26
N PRO A 13 66.71 11.20 31.94
CA PRO A 13 65.89 10.02 31.59
C PRO A 13 64.41 9.92 32.09
N HIS A 14 63.76 8.80 31.69
CA HIS A 14 62.53 8.19 32.26
C HIS A 14 61.19 8.92 32.01
N LEU A 15 60.01 8.25 31.98
CA LEU A 15 59.61 6.89 32.41
C LEU A 15 59.11 5.95 31.27
N ARG A 16 58.67 4.74 31.64
CA ARG A 16 58.05 3.70 30.76
C ARG A 16 56.60 3.40 31.16
N ARG A 17 55.77 3.03 30.17
CA ARG A 17 54.77 1.92 30.09
C ARG A 17 53.89 2.23 28.85
N THR A 18 53.67 1.40 27.82
CA THR A 18 53.35 -0.04 27.66
C THR A 18 51.95 -0.43 28.13
N GLU A 19 51.24 -1.17 27.25
CA GLU A 19 49.93 -1.82 27.43
C GLU A 19 48.70 -0.90 27.54
N ALA A 20 47.52 -1.25 26.98
CA ALA A 20 47.15 -2.38 26.11
C ALA A 20 45.99 -2.01 25.15
N VAL A 21 45.82 -2.80 24.08
CA VAL A 21 44.59 -2.84 23.27
C VAL A 21 43.59 -3.78 23.95
N VAL A 22 42.33 -3.35 24.10
CA VAL A 22 41.22 -4.18 24.59
C VAL A 22 39.99 -3.93 23.72
N HIS A 23 39.39 -5.00 23.19
CA HIS A 23 38.09 -4.92 22.51
C HIS A 23 36.97 -4.70 23.53
N GLY A 24 35.98 -3.87 23.20
CA GLY A 24 34.76 -3.70 23.97
C GLY A 24 33.57 -3.45 23.06
N GLN A 25 32.78 -4.48 22.79
CA GLN A 25 31.47 -4.32 22.14
C GLN A 25 30.48 -3.73 23.15
N LEU A 26 29.72 -2.73 22.74
CA LEU A 26 28.50 -2.31 23.42
C LEU A 26 27.36 -2.28 22.41
N ALA A 27 26.57 -3.36 22.40
CA ALA A 27 25.32 -3.43 21.65
C ALA A 27 24.21 -2.75 22.48
N ALA A 28 23.69 -1.63 21.99
CA ALA A 28 22.54 -0.97 22.59
C ALA A 28 21.25 -1.66 22.14
N VAL A 29 20.75 -2.60 22.97
CA VAL A 29 19.43 -3.21 22.77
C VAL A 29 18.37 -2.20 23.20
N TRP A 30 17.60 -1.68 22.23
CA TRP A 30 16.39 -0.91 22.53
C TRP A 30 15.19 -1.86 22.68
N GLN A 31 14.67 -1.90 23.91
CA GLN A 31 13.54 -2.74 24.30
C GLN A 31 12.24 -1.95 24.12
N GLN A 32 11.35 -2.44 23.24
CA GLN A 32 9.99 -1.88 23.10
C GLN A 32 9.06 -2.52 24.14
N ASP A 33 8.84 -1.83 25.26
CA ASP A 33 7.91 -2.26 26.29
C ASP A 33 6.45 -2.05 25.85
N ALA A 34 5.77 -3.14 25.50
CA ALA A 34 4.35 -3.12 25.17
C ALA A 34 3.48 -2.90 26.42
N LYS A 35 2.74 -1.80 26.48
CA LYS A 35 1.71 -1.56 27.51
C LYS A 35 0.31 -1.86 26.99
N LYS A 36 -0.24 -3.01 27.41
CA LYS A 36 -1.69 -3.22 27.48
C LYS A 36 -2.20 -2.64 28.79
N GLU A 37 -3.24 -1.81 28.72
CA GLU A 37 -4.17 -1.61 29.85
C GLU A 37 -5.58 -1.99 29.39
N ILE A 38 -6.42 -2.43 30.33
CA ILE A 38 -7.73 -3.02 30.05
C ILE A 38 -8.81 -2.22 30.79
N TYR A 39 -9.89 -1.94 30.06
CA TYR A 39 -11.21 -1.47 30.50
C TYR A 39 -11.51 -1.43 32.02
N VAL A 40 -11.95 -0.25 32.48
CA VAL A 40 -13.11 -0.13 33.37
C VAL A 40 -14.04 0.92 32.76
N GLY A 41 -15.29 0.56 32.50
CA GLY A 41 -16.26 1.43 31.81
C GLY A 41 -17.22 2.17 32.74
N LEU A 42 -17.66 3.36 32.32
CA LEU A 42 -18.76 4.11 32.91
C LEU A 42 -19.57 4.83 31.80
N SER A 43 -20.83 4.45 31.61
CA SER A 43 -21.85 5.34 31.03
C SER A 43 -22.23 6.40 32.09
N PRO A 44 -22.87 7.55 31.73
CA PRO A 44 -24.34 7.54 31.69
C PRO A 44 -25.04 8.61 30.81
N LEU A 45 -26.38 8.56 30.84
CA LEU A 45 -27.37 9.60 30.49
C LEU A 45 -27.55 10.03 29.02
N THR A 46 -28.61 9.51 28.41
CA THR A 46 -29.43 10.24 27.42
C THR A 46 -30.39 11.23 28.12
N PRO A 47 -30.69 12.38 27.51
CA PRO A 47 -31.88 13.18 27.84
C PRO A 47 -33.06 12.79 26.94
N GLN A 48 -34.26 12.64 27.52
CA GLN A 48 -35.50 12.53 26.76
C GLN A 48 -36.02 13.92 26.38
N GLY A 49 -36.37 14.10 25.10
CA GLY A 49 -37.20 15.20 24.60
C GLY A 49 -38.45 14.62 23.96
N ASN A 50 -39.63 15.16 24.26
CA ASN A 50 -40.92 14.56 23.93
C ASN A 50 -41.74 15.47 22.98
N GLU A 51 -42.86 14.93 22.48
CA GLU A 51 -43.97 15.62 21.81
C GLU A 51 -43.75 16.07 20.34
N THR A 52 -44.77 16.14 19.47
CA THR A 52 -46.06 15.41 19.33
C THR A 52 -46.55 15.53 17.88
N SER A 53 -47.44 14.64 17.40
CA SER A 53 -48.75 15.01 16.79
C SER A 53 -49.29 14.03 15.71
N MET A 54 -50.35 13.31 16.09
CA MET A 54 -51.60 12.97 15.35
C MET A 54 -51.65 12.50 13.88
N GLY A 55 -52.32 11.35 13.65
CA GLY A 55 -52.93 10.93 12.37
C GLY A 55 -53.10 9.40 12.25
N ARG A 56 -54.13 8.75 12.81
CA ARG A 56 -55.45 8.44 12.18
C ARG A 56 -55.35 8.00 10.69
N GLY A 57 -55.82 6.82 10.26
CA GLY A 57 -56.45 5.67 10.93
C GLY A 57 -56.55 4.47 9.94
N LEU A 58 -56.55 3.20 10.39
CA LEU A 58 -57.71 2.35 10.76
C LEU A 58 -58.38 1.63 9.55
N LEU A 59 -58.81 0.37 9.79
CA LEU A 59 -59.47 -0.61 8.88
C LEU A 59 -58.50 -1.34 7.93
N VAL A 60 -58.26 -2.66 7.97
CA VAL A 60 -59.09 -3.89 8.20
C VAL A 60 -59.80 -4.39 6.94
N ALA A 61 -59.28 -5.49 6.38
CA ALA A 61 -60.00 -6.50 5.62
C ALA A 61 -59.24 -7.84 5.70
N ALA A 62 -59.95 -8.97 5.68
CA ALA A 62 -59.34 -10.31 5.70
C ALA A 62 -60.09 -11.28 4.77
N SER A 63 -59.35 -12.10 4.02
CA SER A 63 -59.80 -13.32 3.33
C SER A 63 -58.54 -14.15 3.04
N ALA A 64 -58.37 -15.43 3.38
CA ALA A 64 -59.25 -16.62 3.43
C ALA A 64 -59.12 -17.51 2.17
N CYS A 65 -58.42 -18.63 2.36
CA CYS A 65 -58.43 -19.90 1.64
C CYS A 65 -58.54 -19.95 0.09
N LEU A 66 -57.54 -20.60 -0.53
CA LEU A 66 -57.82 -21.81 -1.31
C LEU A 66 -56.69 -22.84 -1.14
N VAL A 67 -57.04 -24.12 -1.05
CA VAL A 67 -56.11 -25.26 -1.03
C VAL A 67 -56.33 -26.08 -2.29
N LEU A 68 -55.26 -26.52 -2.96
CA LEU A 68 -55.32 -27.55 -3.99
C LEU A 68 -54.05 -28.41 -3.95
N LEU A 69 -54.22 -29.66 -3.49
CA LEU A 69 -53.22 -30.71 -3.56
C LEU A 69 -53.50 -31.58 -4.79
N VAL A 70 -52.47 -31.89 -5.58
CA VAL A 70 -52.49 -33.03 -6.50
C VAL A 70 -51.16 -33.77 -6.35
N ALA A 71 -51.21 -34.98 -5.80
CA ALA A 71 -50.08 -35.91 -5.78
C ALA A 71 -50.24 -36.92 -6.94
N GLY A 72 -49.18 -37.11 -7.72
CA GLY A 72 -49.14 -38.09 -8.81
C GLY A 72 -48.07 -39.15 -8.55
N CYS A 73 -48.44 -40.28 -7.96
CA CYS A 73 -47.55 -41.41 -7.79
C CYS A 73 -47.51 -42.29 -9.05
N GLY A 74 -46.30 -42.64 -9.51
CA GLY A 74 -46.10 -43.65 -10.55
C GLY A 74 -44.83 -44.45 -10.25
N THR A 75 -44.99 -45.72 -9.88
CA THR A 75 -43.89 -46.59 -9.45
C THR A 75 -43.94 -47.95 -10.13
N SER A 76 -42.87 -48.32 -10.83
CA SER A 76 -42.66 -49.70 -11.31
C SER A 76 -41.15 -50.00 -11.45
N GLN A 77 -40.67 -50.86 -10.56
CA GLN A 77 -39.33 -51.48 -10.53
C GLN A 77 -39.34 -52.83 -11.29
N PRO A 78 -38.22 -53.59 -11.39
CA PRO A 78 -36.80 -53.20 -11.50
C PRO A 78 -36.05 -53.97 -12.62
N ALA A 79 -34.81 -53.57 -12.91
CA ALA A 79 -33.76 -54.50 -13.38
C ALA A 79 -32.38 -53.92 -13.02
N SER A 80 -31.45 -54.79 -12.61
CA SER A 80 -30.03 -54.45 -12.43
C SER A 80 -29.24 -54.92 -13.65
N ASP A 81 -28.23 -54.16 -14.08
CA ASP A 81 -26.90 -54.77 -14.25
C ASP A 81 -25.76 -53.73 -14.25
N THR A 82 -24.51 -54.22 -14.21
CA THR A 82 -23.33 -53.42 -13.85
C THR A 82 -22.51 -52.96 -15.05
N THR A 83 -22.29 -51.65 -15.18
CA THR A 83 -21.12 -51.08 -15.88
C THR A 83 -20.56 -49.90 -15.10
N ALA A 84 -19.31 -49.98 -14.67
CA ALA A 84 -18.59 -48.85 -14.11
C ALA A 84 -18.10 -47.95 -15.25
N GLN A 85 -18.57 -46.70 -15.29
CA GLN A 85 -18.08 -45.70 -16.23
C GLN A 85 -17.85 -44.37 -15.51
N SER A 86 -16.65 -43.82 -15.68
CA SER A 86 -16.32 -42.48 -15.18
C SER A 86 -17.13 -41.45 -15.95
N THR A 87 -18.04 -40.77 -15.26
CA THR A 87 -18.68 -39.54 -15.72
C THR A 87 -18.18 -38.42 -14.82
N GLY A 88 -17.68 -37.34 -15.43
CA GLY A 88 -16.84 -36.37 -14.74
C GLY A 88 -17.44 -35.80 -13.45
N ALA A 89 -16.59 -35.61 -12.45
CA ALA A 89 -16.89 -34.68 -11.37
C ALA A 89 -17.25 -33.33 -12.01
N ALA A 90 -18.38 -32.74 -11.60
CA ALA A 90 -18.70 -31.38 -11.99
C ALA A 90 -17.57 -30.47 -11.54
N GLY A 91 -17.02 -29.67 -12.46
CA GLY A 91 -15.91 -28.78 -12.14
C GLY A 91 -16.34 -27.81 -11.04
N VAL A 92 -15.66 -27.84 -9.91
CA VAL A 92 -15.72 -26.75 -8.93
C VAL A 92 -15.18 -25.49 -9.63
N PRO A 93 -15.85 -24.34 -9.55
CA PRO A 93 -15.35 -23.08 -10.12
C PRO A 93 -13.95 -22.71 -9.59
N SER A 94 -13.29 -21.78 -10.30
CA SER A 94 -11.91 -21.37 -10.03
C SER A 94 -11.63 -21.12 -8.54
N GLN A 95 -10.48 -21.61 -8.06
CA GLN A 95 -10.05 -21.45 -6.67
C GLN A 95 -8.85 -20.50 -6.58
N HIS A 96 -9.15 -19.21 -6.79
CA HIS A 96 -8.39 -18.06 -6.28
C HIS A 96 -6.88 -18.13 -6.57
N THR A 97 -6.55 -18.38 -7.84
CA THR A 97 -5.18 -18.47 -8.33
C THR A 97 -4.62 -17.12 -8.78
N PHE A 98 -3.29 -16.99 -8.72
CA PHE A 98 -2.58 -16.00 -9.51
C PHE A 98 -2.71 -16.34 -11.01
N GLU A 99 -3.27 -15.43 -11.79
CA GLU A 99 -3.39 -15.56 -13.25
C GLU A 99 -2.62 -14.44 -13.94
N ALA A 100 -1.69 -14.80 -14.83
CA ALA A 100 -0.88 -13.83 -15.57
C ALA A 100 -1.71 -13.02 -16.59
N ASP A 101 -2.80 -13.60 -17.11
CA ASP A 101 -3.67 -12.98 -18.12
C ASP A 101 -4.53 -11.82 -17.54
N HIS A 102 -4.54 -11.60 -16.23
CA HIS A 102 -5.13 -10.41 -15.62
C HIS A 102 -4.29 -9.15 -15.81
N PHE A 103 -3.00 -9.26 -16.18
CA PHE A 103 -2.12 -8.10 -16.31
C PHE A 103 -2.27 -7.41 -17.66
N ALA A 104 -2.30 -6.08 -17.64
CA ALA A 104 -2.40 -5.26 -18.84
C ALA A 104 -1.15 -5.40 -19.74
N ALA A 105 -1.32 -5.14 -21.03
CA ALA A 105 -0.22 -5.25 -21.98
C ALA A 105 0.93 -4.30 -21.62
N ASN A 106 2.14 -4.86 -21.46
CA ASN A 106 3.37 -4.19 -20.99
C ASN A 106 3.44 -3.90 -19.48
N ALA A 107 2.48 -4.35 -18.66
CA ALA A 107 2.56 -4.26 -17.19
C ALA A 107 3.69 -5.13 -16.61
N ILE A 108 3.93 -6.29 -17.21
CA ILE A 108 4.98 -7.25 -16.84
C ILE A 108 6.12 -7.21 -17.86
N VAL A 109 7.34 -7.40 -17.37
CA VAL A 109 8.59 -7.41 -18.15
C VAL A 109 9.09 -8.84 -18.31
N GLY A 110 8.91 -9.39 -19.52
CA GLY A 110 9.22 -10.79 -19.82
C GLY A 110 8.08 -11.73 -19.41
N ASP A 111 8.38 -13.04 -19.39
CA ASP A 111 7.40 -14.07 -19.04
C ASP A 111 7.28 -14.24 -17.52
N VAL A 112 6.07 -14.54 -17.03
CA VAL A 112 5.88 -14.95 -15.62
C VAL A 112 6.39 -16.38 -15.46
N ALA A 113 7.54 -16.52 -14.80
CA ALA A 113 8.07 -17.82 -14.42
C ALA A 113 7.43 -18.33 -13.12
N THR A 114 7.34 -19.64 -12.94
CA THR A 114 6.84 -20.26 -11.69
C THR A 114 7.94 -21.07 -11.01
N GLU A 115 8.12 -20.94 -9.70
CA GLU A 115 9.13 -21.70 -8.95
C GLU A 115 8.67 -22.12 -7.53
N PRO A 116 9.29 -23.14 -6.92
CA PRO A 116 9.04 -23.48 -5.52
C PRO A 116 9.48 -22.37 -4.58
N CYS A 117 8.63 -22.00 -3.63
CA CYS A 117 8.87 -20.98 -2.61
C CYS A 117 8.46 -21.49 -1.22
N THR A 118 8.96 -20.83 -0.16
CA THR A 118 8.55 -21.10 1.22
C THR A 118 8.03 -19.82 1.85
N LEU A 119 6.77 -19.85 2.28
CA LEU A 119 6.04 -18.69 2.77
C LEU A 119 6.30 -18.43 4.25
N SER A 120 5.79 -17.30 4.76
CA SER A 120 6.07 -16.79 6.10
C SER A 120 5.61 -17.66 7.27
N GLY A 121 4.65 -18.57 7.09
CA GLY A 121 4.29 -19.60 8.08
C GLY A 121 5.06 -20.92 7.93
N GLY A 122 5.94 -21.04 6.93
CA GLY A 122 6.70 -22.25 6.60
C GLY A 122 6.04 -23.13 5.53
N THR A 123 4.92 -22.71 4.94
CA THR A 123 4.27 -23.43 3.84
C THR A 123 5.16 -23.45 2.60
N THR A 124 5.47 -24.63 2.08
CA THR A 124 6.15 -24.76 0.76
C THR A 124 5.09 -24.88 -0.33
N THR A 125 5.12 -23.99 -1.32
CA THR A 125 4.18 -23.94 -2.45
C THR A 125 4.89 -23.53 -3.74
N THR A 126 4.14 -23.28 -4.82
CA THR A 126 4.64 -22.64 -6.03
C THR A 126 4.29 -21.15 -6.02
N CYS A 127 5.28 -20.29 -6.27
CA CYS A 127 5.09 -18.86 -6.48
C CYS A 127 5.27 -18.50 -7.95
N ALA A 128 4.52 -17.50 -8.41
CA ALA A 128 4.80 -16.77 -9.63
C ALA A 128 5.91 -15.73 -9.35
N ARG A 129 6.97 -15.72 -10.17
CA ARG A 129 7.91 -14.61 -10.26
C ARG A 129 7.36 -13.61 -11.26
N VAL A 130 6.89 -12.48 -10.75
CA VAL A 130 6.39 -11.36 -11.55
C VAL A 130 7.40 -10.21 -11.49
N THR A 131 7.82 -9.70 -12.64
CA THR A 131 8.62 -8.46 -12.72
C THR A 131 7.77 -7.38 -13.34
N VAL A 132 7.34 -6.39 -12.55
CA VAL A 132 6.52 -5.28 -13.05
C VAL A 132 7.35 -4.20 -13.71
N ALA A 133 6.74 -3.46 -14.64
CA ALA A 133 7.43 -2.44 -15.45
C ALA A 133 7.97 -1.24 -14.65
N GLY A 134 7.36 -0.90 -13.51
CA GLY A 134 7.69 0.29 -12.72
C GLY A 134 7.13 1.60 -13.29
N TYR A 135 6.18 1.47 -14.22
CA TYR A 135 5.42 2.56 -14.83
C TYR A 135 4.07 1.99 -15.29
N PRO A 136 2.94 2.67 -15.05
CA PRO A 136 1.62 2.15 -15.36
C PRO A 136 1.41 2.06 -16.87
N SER A 137 0.90 0.93 -17.34
CA SER A 137 0.63 0.67 -18.75
C SER A 137 -0.72 1.20 -19.24
N THR A 138 -1.63 1.58 -18.32
CA THR A 138 -3.02 1.95 -18.64
C THR A 138 -3.31 3.46 -18.61
N TYR A 139 -2.49 4.26 -17.91
CA TYR A 139 -2.69 5.71 -17.78
C TYR A 139 -1.37 6.49 -17.88
N GLN A 140 -1.48 7.81 -18.09
CA GLN A 140 -0.34 8.72 -18.03
C GLN A 140 -0.13 9.21 -16.59
N VAL A 141 1.07 9.04 -16.07
CA VAL A 141 1.48 9.52 -14.73
C VAL A 141 1.48 11.05 -14.65
N GLY A 142 0.99 11.60 -13.53
CA GLY A 142 0.85 13.04 -13.28
C GLY A 142 -0.53 13.62 -13.67
N PRO A 143 -0.79 14.92 -13.44
CA PRO A 143 0.09 15.95 -12.86
C PRO A 143 0.37 15.75 -11.35
N PHE A 144 1.38 16.46 -10.84
CA PHE A 144 1.82 16.39 -9.44
C PHE A 144 1.75 17.76 -8.76
N CYS A 145 2.83 18.56 -8.81
CA CYS A 145 2.86 19.82 -8.10
C CYS A 145 2.23 20.95 -8.92
N PRO A 146 1.36 21.78 -8.32
CA PRO A 146 0.88 23.00 -8.97
C PRO A 146 2.06 23.93 -9.26
N ALA A 147 2.09 24.55 -10.43
CA ALA A 147 3.12 25.56 -10.75
C ALA A 147 2.92 26.88 -9.97
N THR A 148 1.67 27.22 -9.63
CA THR A 148 1.31 28.51 -9.04
C THR A 148 0.15 28.41 -8.06
N ILE A 149 -0.01 29.42 -7.20
CA ILE A 149 -1.20 29.63 -6.37
C ILE A 149 -2.48 30.00 -7.15
N THR A 150 -2.46 29.86 -8.48
CA THR A 150 -3.61 30.00 -9.40
C THR A 150 -3.88 28.75 -10.24
N THR A 151 -3.07 27.70 -10.11
CA THR A 151 -3.27 26.41 -10.79
C THR A 151 -4.58 25.76 -10.33
N THR A 152 -5.32 25.12 -11.25
CA THR A 152 -6.61 24.48 -10.94
C THR A 152 -6.40 23.06 -10.41
N ALA A 153 -7.44 22.47 -9.80
CA ALA A 153 -7.42 21.06 -9.39
C ALA A 153 -7.21 20.08 -10.55
N GLN A 154 -7.56 20.44 -11.80
CA GLN A 154 -7.32 19.58 -12.98
C GLN A 154 -5.85 19.60 -13.43
N ASP A 155 -5.14 20.71 -13.15
CA ASP A 155 -3.76 20.96 -13.58
C ASP A 155 -2.74 20.66 -12.47
N ALA A 156 -3.19 20.13 -11.34
CA ALA A 156 -2.41 19.76 -10.16
C ALA A 156 -2.76 18.34 -9.72
N GLY A 157 -1.91 17.70 -8.93
CA GLY A 157 -2.16 16.41 -8.30
C GLY A 157 -2.98 16.53 -7.02
N ILE A 158 -2.94 15.46 -6.22
CA ILE A 158 -3.63 15.34 -4.93
C ILE A 158 -2.63 15.13 -3.78
N TRP A 159 -3.12 15.33 -2.56
CA TRP A 159 -2.43 15.03 -1.32
C TRP A 159 -3.39 14.35 -0.35
N PHE A 160 -2.91 13.35 0.37
CA PHE A 160 -3.66 12.70 1.45
C PHE A 160 -2.74 12.50 2.66
N ASP A 161 -3.25 12.86 3.83
CA ASP A 161 -2.47 13.01 5.08
C ASP A 161 -2.93 12.07 6.20
N GLY A 162 -3.62 10.98 5.86
CA GLY A 162 -4.25 10.08 6.82
C GLY A 162 -5.63 10.56 7.31
N SER A 163 -6.02 11.82 7.06
CA SER A 163 -7.31 12.39 7.48
C SER A 163 -8.28 12.68 6.34
N GLY A 164 -7.78 12.96 5.13
CA GLY A 164 -8.59 13.21 3.94
C GLY A 164 -7.81 13.14 2.64
N VAL A 165 -8.47 13.48 1.53
CA VAL A 165 -7.86 13.68 0.21
C VAL A 165 -8.15 15.12 -0.24
N TYR A 166 -7.12 15.81 -0.72
CA TYR A 166 -7.16 17.22 -1.09
C TYR A 166 -6.55 17.42 -2.47
N ASN A 167 -7.19 18.22 -3.32
CA ASN A 167 -6.57 18.68 -4.55
C ASN A 167 -5.48 19.69 -4.20
N LEU A 168 -4.30 19.58 -4.82
CA LEU A 168 -3.22 20.55 -4.67
C LEU A 168 -3.45 21.79 -5.53
N ASP A 169 -4.66 22.34 -5.49
CA ASP A 169 -5.01 23.54 -6.23
C ASP A 169 -4.43 24.80 -5.55
N GLY A 170 -4.39 25.90 -6.31
CA GLY A 170 -3.89 27.17 -5.82
C GLY A 170 -4.54 27.64 -4.49
N PRO A 171 -5.89 27.58 -4.35
CA PRO A 171 -6.59 27.77 -3.08
C PRO A 171 -6.05 26.93 -1.91
N PHE A 172 -5.87 25.61 -2.06
CA PHE A 172 -5.35 24.74 -1.00
C PHE A 172 -3.93 25.15 -0.59
N ILE A 173 -3.02 25.34 -1.55
CA ILE A 173 -1.63 25.76 -1.30
C ILE A 173 -1.55 27.09 -0.52
N LYS A 174 -2.43 28.05 -0.82
CA LYS A 174 -2.50 29.32 -0.06
C LYS A 174 -2.96 29.14 1.38
N ASN A 175 -3.75 28.11 1.66
CA ASN A 175 -4.45 27.89 2.92
C ASN A 175 -3.68 26.99 3.90
N LEU A 176 -2.58 26.34 3.48
CA LEU A 176 -1.83 25.35 4.29
C LEU A 176 -1.54 25.78 5.73
N ALA A 177 -1.09 27.02 5.93
CA ALA A 177 -0.81 27.56 7.27
C ALA A 177 -2.06 27.67 8.18
N GLN A 178 -3.23 27.95 7.60
CA GLN A 178 -4.49 27.91 8.35
C GLN A 178 -5.00 26.47 8.51
N PHE A 179 -4.80 25.61 7.50
CA PHE A 179 -5.25 24.22 7.48
C PHE A 179 -4.53 23.40 8.58
N TYR A 180 -3.20 23.43 8.60
CA TYR A 180 -2.39 22.76 9.63
C TYR A 180 -2.19 23.62 10.90
N SER A 181 -2.77 24.82 10.96
CA SER A 181 -2.70 25.75 12.11
C SER A 181 -1.27 26.13 12.55
N ASP A 182 -0.34 26.23 11.60
CA ASP A 182 1.08 26.54 11.80
C ASP A 182 1.54 27.56 10.74
N SER A 183 2.10 28.68 11.20
CA SER A 183 2.51 29.82 10.34
C SER A 183 3.72 29.55 9.46
N GLU A 184 4.50 28.50 9.75
CA GLU A 184 5.73 28.21 8.99
C GLU A 184 5.46 27.49 7.65
N TRP A 185 4.21 27.03 7.41
CA TRP A 185 3.76 26.49 6.12
C TRP A 185 3.67 27.57 5.03
N LYS A 186 4.64 27.55 4.11
CA LYS A 186 4.69 28.45 2.95
C LYS A 186 5.39 27.82 1.74
N LEU A 187 4.64 27.02 0.98
CA LEU A 187 5.10 26.40 -0.27
C LEU A 187 5.22 27.36 -1.47
N TYR A 188 5.18 28.69 -1.30
CA TYR A 188 5.15 29.63 -2.43
C TYR A 188 5.85 30.97 -2.16
N ASP A 189 6.34 31.59 -3.24
CA ASP A 189 7.05 32.88 -3.21
C ASP A 189 6.10 34.10 -3.16
N SER A 190 6.66 35.32 -3.18
CA SER A 190 5.86 36.56 -3.17
C SER A 190 5.17 36.91 -4.50
N ALA A 191 5.49 36.22 -5.60
CA ALA A 191 4.80 36.31 -6.88
C ALA A 191 3.70 35.25 -7.04
N GLY A 192 3.69 34.22 -6.19
CA GLY A 192 2.75 33.12 -6.21
C GLY A 192 3.22 31.89 -6.99
N ASN A 193 4.51 31.79 -7.31
CA ASN A 193 5.12 30.57 -7.83
C ASN A 193 5.26 29.56 -6.68
N VAL A 194 5.00 28.28 -6.94
CA VAL A 194 5.15 27.22 -5.93
C VAL A 194 6.60 26.73 -5.91
N ASN A 195 7.09 26.44 -4.72
CA ASN A 195 8.42 25.86 -4.46
C ASN A 195 8.43 24.38 -4.89
N VAL A 196 8.47 24.11 -6.19
CA VAL A 196 8.48 22.73 -6.73
C VAL A 196 9.91 22.21 -6.86
N THR A 197 10.16 20.95 -6.49
CA THR A 197 11.45 20.26 -6.71
C THR A 197 11.73 20.02 -8.21
N ASN A 198 12.21 21.06 -8.89
CA ASN A 198 12.29 21.11 -10.35
C ASN A 198 13.62 20.58 -10.95
N THR A 199 14.51 20.00 -10.14
CA THR A 199 15.74 19.30 -10.58
C THR A 199 15.88 17.94 -9.86
N LYS A 200 16.77 17.07 -10.36
CA LYS A 200 17.06 15.79 -9.71
C LYS A 200 17.60 16.00 -8.29
N GLU A 201 18.46 16.99 -8.08
CA GLU A 201 19.09 17.29 -6.80
C GLU A 201 18.06 17.77 -5.76
N ALA A 202 17.06 18.53 -6.21
CA ALA A 202 15.93 18.94 -5.38
C ALA A 202 15.02 17.75 -5.03
N PHE A 203 14.73 16.89 -6.00
CA PHE A 203 13.95 15.67 -5.79
C PHE A 203 14.65 14.68 -4.83
N ASP A 204 15.92 14.34 -5.10
CA ASP A 204 16.74 13.46 -4.24
C ASP A 204 16.90 14.01 -2.81
N GLY A 205 16.92 15.34 -2.65
CA GLY A 205 17.06 16.01 -1.37
C GLY A 205 15.77 16.13 -0.56
N ALA A 206 14.59 15.98 -1.19
CA ALA A 206 13.28 16.16 -0.56
C ALA A 206 12.45 14.87 -0.47
N ALA A 207 12.60 13.93 -1.40
CA ALA A 207 11.90 12.65 -1.41
C ALA A 207 12.57 11.60 -0.48
N ARG A 208 12.80 12.01 0.78
CA ARG A 208 13.49 11.24 1.82
C ARG A 208 12.95 11.61 3.22
N PRO A 209 12.97 10.71 4.22
CA PRO A 209 12.45 11.02 5.56
C PRO A 209 13.18 12.17 6.26
N ASP A 210 14.50 12.28 6.06
CA ASP A 210 15.33 13.37 6.54
C ASP A 210 15.51 14.45 5.45
N VAL A 211 14.39 15.13 5.13
CA VAL A 211 14.31 16.23 4.14
C VAL A 211 15.44 17.23 4.37
N ALA A 212 16.25 17.49 3.32
CA ALA A 212 17.34 18.45 3.42
C ALA A 212 16.78 19.87 3.62
N VAL A 213 17.36 20.65 4.54
CA VAL A 213 16.80 21.91 5.05
C VAL A 213 16.42 22.91 3.95
N GLN A 214 17.21 23.01 2.87
CA GLN A 214 16.90 23.90 1.75
C GLN A 214 15.69 23.48 0.89
N TYR A 215 15.16 22.28 1.09
CA TYR A 215 13.97 21.73 0.43
C TYR A 215 12.81 21.46 1.41
N GLN A 216 12.91 21.91 2.66
CA GLN A 216 11.72 22.15 3.49
C GLN A 216 10.85 23.23 2.82
N ASN A 217 9.56 23.28 3.12
CA ASN A 217 8.63 24.21 2.48
C ASN A 217 8.59 24.09 0.93
N HIS A 218 8.70 22.86 0.42
CA HIS A 218 8.55 22.53 -1.01
C HIS A 218 7.40 21.55 -1.28
N CYS A 219 6.78 21.69 -2.45
CA CYS A 219 6.02 20.62 -3.08
C CYS A 219 7.01 19.69 -3.80
N VAL A 220 6.99 18.42 -3.43
CA VAL A 220 7.91 17.40 -3.95
C VAL A 220 7.26 16.69 -5.13
N GLU A 221 7.86 16.90 -6.29
CA GLU A 221 7.58 16.24 -7.56
C GLU A 221 8.84 15.48 -8.01
N GLY A 222 8.67 14.23 -8.44
CA GLY A 222 9.70 13.46 -9.13
C GLY A 222 9.36 13.21 -10.59
N ARG A 223 10.33 12.74 -11.38
CA ARG A 223 10.15 12.50 -12.82
C ARG A 223 10.93 11.26 -13.27
N LEU A 224 10.38 10.51 -14.22
CA LEU A 224 11.01 9.35 -14.86
C LEU A 224 12.46 9.60 -15.32
N ALA A 225 12.72 10.78 -15.88
CA ALA A 225 14.04 11.19 -16.37
C ALA A 225 15.08 11.45 -15.26
N TRP A 226 14.66 11.50 -13.99
CA TRP A 226 15.52 11.68 -12.82
C TRP A 226 15.77 10.37 -12.05
N LEU A 227 15.09 9.28 -12.41
CA LEU A 227 15.37 7.94 -11.88
C LEU A 227 16.68 7.39 -12.49
N THR A 228 17.19 6.30 -11.90
CA THR A 228 18.44 5.67 -12.33
C THR A 228 18.43 5.31 -13.81
N GLY A 229 19.29 5.96 -14.59
CA GLY A 229 19.37 5.76 -16.04
C GLY A 229 18.21 6.35 -16.86
N GLY A 230 17.35 7.19 -16.26
CA GLY A 230 16.19 7.80 -16.91
C GLY A 230 15.08 6.81 -17.26
N LYS A 231 14.90 5.76 -16.45
CA LYS A 231 14.00 4.63 -16.70
C LYS A 231 13.12 4.32 -15.51
N ALA A 232 12.03 3.61 -15.77
CA ALA A 232 11.19 2.99 -14.76
C ALA A 232 12.01 1.98 -13.94
N ILE A 233 11.74 1.90 -12.64
CA ILE A 233 12.43 0.96 -11.74
C ILE A 233 11.58 -0.30 -11.65
N GLN A 234 12.07 -1.37 -12.29
CA GLN A 234 11.38 -2.65 -12.34
C GLN A 234 11.53 -3.37 -11.01
N THR A 235 10.42 -3.91 -10.47
CA THR A 235 10.42 -4.67 -9.23
C THR A 235 10.00 -6.11 -9.48
N THR A 236 10.76 -7.06 -8.95
CA THR A 236 10.45 -8.49 -9.02
C THR A 236 9.88 -8.96 -7.68
N MET A 237 8.68 -9.55 -7.69
CA MET A 237 8.03 -10.15 -6.51
C MET A 237 7.83 -11.66 -6.73
N LEU A 238 7.90 -12.45 -5.65
CA LEU A 238 7.39 -13.82 -5.60
C LEU A 238 6.00 -13.79 -4.95
N ILE A 239 4.98 -14.18 -5.71
CA ILE A 239 3.57 -14.17 -5.29
C ILE A 239 3.07 -15.62 -5.25
N PRO A 240 2.49 -16.11 -4.13
CA PRO A 240 1.92 -17.46 -4.07
C PRO A 240 0.87 -17.67 -5.15
N ILE A 241 0.97 -18.75 -5.94
CA ILE A 241 -0.02 -19.03 -6.99
C ILE A 241 -1.35 -19.47 -6.37
N SER A 242 -1.31 -20.18 -5.24
CA SER A 242 -2.47 -20.46 -4.40
C SER A 242 -2.23 -19.85 -3.01
N PRO A 243 -2.93 -18.78 -2.65
CA PRO A 243 -2.78 -18.11 -1.35
C PRO A 243 -3.07 -19.05 -0.19
N THR A 244 -2.27 -18.97 0.86
CA THR A 244 -2.43 -19.76 2.08
C THR A 244 -2.75 -18.83 3.23
N LYS A 245 -3.92 -18.99 3.89
CA LYS A 245 -4.30 -18.14 5.03
C LYS A 245 -3.33 -18.34 6.21
N ALA A 246 -2.74 -17.25 6.67
CA ALA A 246 -1.82 -17.25 7.81
C ALA A 246 -2.55 -17.49 9.14
N SER A 247 -1.79 -17.89 10.16
CA SER A 247 -2.29 -18.05 11.54
C SER A 247 -2.62 -16.72 12.23
N SER A 248 -2.12 -15.60 11.72
CA SER A 248 -2.42 -14.23 12.15
C SER A 248 -2.14 -13.23 11.03
N ALA A 249 -2.91 -12.15 10.96
CA ALA A 249 -2.66 -11.02 10.07
C ALA A 249 -1.27 -10.39 10.29
N SER A 250 -0.66 -9.89 9.21
CA SER A 250 0.62 -9.17 9.24
C SER A 250 0.46 -7.75 8.69
N SER A 251 0.40 -6.76 9.58
CA SER A 251 0.56 -5.34 9.25
C SER A 251 2.03 -4.90 9.13
N ALA A 252 2.96 -5.74 9.60
CA ALA A 252 4.41 -5.49 9.58
C ALA A 252 5.10 -6.21 8.41
N HIS A 253 4.48 -6.25 7.23
CA HIS A 253 5.12 -6.78 6.03
C HIS A 253 6.33 -5.89 5.66
N PRO A 254 7.55 -6.45 5.49
CA PRO A 254 8.79 -5.66 5.44
C PRO A 254 9.15 -5.11 4.04
N GLY A 255 8.17 -4.97 3.16
CA GLY A 255 8.34 -4.60 1.76
C GLY A 255 7.02 -4.10 1.16
N ASN A 256 6.84 -4.24 -0.15
CA ASN A 256 5.63 -3.82 -0.84
C ASN A 256 4.49 -4.81 -0.65
N PHE A 257 3.31 -4.28 -0.33
CA PHE A 257 2.11 -5.06 0.00
C PHE A 257 1.52 -5.79 -1.22
N GLY A 258 1.92 -5.44 -2.44
CA GLY A 258 1.49 -6.11 -3.65
C GLY A 258 2.00 -5.42 -4.93
N ILE A 259 1.36 -5.77 -6.05
CA ILE A 259 1.55 -5.16 -7.36
C ILE A 259 0.21 -4.89 -8.05
N THR A 260 0.14 -3.84 -8.87
CA THR A 260 -1.03 -3.59 -9.72
C THR A 260 -1.00 -4.44 -10.98
N LEU A 261 -2.18 -4.68 -11.54
CA LEU A 261 -2.35 -5.37 -12.83
C LEU A 261 -1.80 -4.55 -14.01
N ASP A 262 -1.59 -3.25 -13.84
CA ASP A 262 -1.06 -2.37 -14.88
C ASP A 262 0.45 -2.07 -14.78
N GLY A 263 1.15 -2.59 -13.78
CA GLY A 263 2.62 -2.71 -13.79
C GLY A 263 3.40 -1.84 -12.80
N VAL A 264 2.82 -1.49 -11.64
CA VAL A 264 3.48 -0.73 -10.57
C VAL A 264 3.37 -1.42 -9.21
N VAL A 265 4.17 -1.02 -8.23
CA VAL A 265 4.14 -1.60 -6.88
C VAL A 265 3.14 -0.89 -5.96
N ILE A 266 2.54 -1.67 -5.07
CA ILE A 266 1.64 -1.21 -4.00
C ILE A 266 2.50 -1.08 -2.74
N ALA A 267 2.82 0.14 -2.35
CA ALA A 267 3.78 0.42 -1.27
C ALA A 267 3.13 0.35 0.12
N ALA A 268 3.99 0.33 1.14
CA ALA A 268 3.59 0.66 2.50
C ALA A 268 3.36 2.18 2.64
N SER A 269 2.53 2.59 3.61
CA SER A 269 2.13 3.98 3.87
C SER A 269 3.24 5.02 3.77
N ALA A 270 2.97 6.13 3.07
CA ALA A 270 3.90 7.27 3.02
C ALA A 270 4.14 7.83 4.44
N PRO A 271 5.35 8.30 4.77
CA PRO A 271 5.70 8.79 6.11
C PRO A 271 5.16 10.22 6.33
N VAL A 272 3.83 10.37 6.40
CA VAL A 272 3.12 11.67 6.49
C VAL A 272 3.65 12.53 7.65
N ASP A 273 3.88 11.96 8.83
CA ASP A 273 4.45 12.70 9.99
C ASP A 273 5.79 13.37 9.67
N ALA A 274 6.65 12.73 8.86
CA ALA A 274 7.93 13.29 8.46
C ALA A 274 7.80 14.33 7.34
N ILE A 275 6.82 14.15 6.44
CA ILE A 275 6.50 15.09 5.35
C ILE A 275 5.93 16.39 5.94
N LEU A 276 4.91 16.28 6.80
CA LEU A 276 4.32 17.42 7.49
C LEU A 276 5.31 18.09 8.46
N GLY A 277 6.15 17.30 9.16
CA GLY A 277 7.21 17.80 10.05
C GLY A 277 8.37 18.49 9.33
N ALA A 278 8.46 18.40 8.00
CA ALA A 278 9.39 19.14 7.16
C ALA A 278 8.72 20.30 6.39
N HIS A 279 7.44 20.57 6.66
CA HIS A 279 6.59 21.49 5.91
C HIS A 279 6.57 21.20 4.41
N THR A 280 6.69 19.93 3.99
CA THR A 280 6.64 19.54 2.57
C THR A 280 5.33 18.86 2.22
N ILE A 281 5.06 18.71 0.93
CA ILE A 281 3.98 17.86 0.40
C ILE A 281 4.61 16.90 -0.61
N ALA A 282 4.41 15.60 -0.44
CA ALA A 282 4.79 14.62 -1.46
C ALA A 282 3.62 14.41 -2.42
N ALA A 283 3.56 15.19 -3.48
CA ALA A 283 2.40 15.25 -4.37
C ALA A 283 2.15 13.89 -5.06
N PHE A 284 0.93 13.38 -4.93
CA PHE A 284 0.44 12.23 -5.67
C PHE A 284 -0.27 12.69 -6.94
N ASP A 285 -0.33 11.85 -7.96
CA ASP A 285 -1.21 12.09 -9.11
C ASP A 285 -2.64 11.62 -8.83
N HIS A 286 -3.53 11.86 -9.80
CA HIS A 286 -4.93 11.49 -9.73
C HIS A 286 -5.20 9.97 -9.65
N CYS A 287 -4.18 9.11 -9.80
CA CYS A 287 -4.29 7.68 -9.61
C CYS A 287 -3.84 7.21 -8.21
N GLY A 288 -3.25 8.10 -7.40
CA GLY A 288 -2.82 7.82 -6.02
C GLY A 288 -1.35 7.39 -5.89
N GLY A 289 -0.53 7.63 -6.92
CA GLY A 289 0.89 7.30 -6.93
C GLY A 289 1.83 8.50 -7.05
N HIS A 290 3.10 8.30 -6.74
CA HIS A 290 4.15 9.29 -6.98
C HIS A 290 5.53 8.65 -7.21
N TYR A 291 6.54 9.49 -7.46
CA TYR A 291 7.93 9.06 -7.66
C TYR A 291 8.76 9.11 -6.37
N ASN A 292 9.54 8.07 -6.10
CA ASN A 292 10.66 8.07 -5.15
C ASN A 292 12.00 7.80 -5.90
N PRO A 293 13.15 8.37 -5.49
CA PRO A 293 14.44 8.17 -6.17
C PRO A 293 14.94 6.71 -6.22
N ILE A 294 14.51 5.86 -5.27
CA ILE A 294 14.95 4.48 -5.08
C ILE A 294 13.92 3.48 -5.63
N GLU A 295 12.63 3.72 -5.40
CA GLU A 295 11.55 2.80 -5.81
C GLU A 295 10.93 3.13 -7.19
N GLY A 296 11.10 4.36 -7.67
CA GLY A 296 10.45 4.81 -8.91
C GLY A 296 9.00 5.18 -8.66
N TYR A 297 8.09 4.87 -9.60
CA TYR A 297 6.68 5.18 -9.46
C TYR A 297 5.91 4.04 -8.77
N HIS A 298 5.17 4.39 -7.72
CA HIS A 298 4.52 3.45 -6.81
C HIS A 298 3.24 4.08 -6.22
N LEU A 299 2.27 3.24 -5.83
CA LEU A 299 0.98 3.68 -5.28
C LEU A 299 0.95 3.68 -3.74
N HIS A 300 0.33 4.72 -3.17
CA HIS A 300 -0.02 4.82 -1.74
C HIS A 300 -1.53 4.90 -1.47
N GLY A 301 -2.30 5.23 -2.51
CA GLY A 301 -3.76 5.20 -2.51
C GLY A 301 -4.30 4.65 -3.83
N VAL A 302 -5.60 4.33 -3.87
CA VAL A 302 -6.31 3.88 -5.07
C VAL A 302 -7.41 4.86 -5.41
N MET A 303 -7.39 5.39 -6.63
CA MET A 303 -8.30 6.44 -7.11
C MET A 303 -9.06 6.04 -8.40
N GLY A 304 -9.19 4.74 -8.66
CA GLY A 304 -9.94 4.22 -9.82
C GLY A 304 -9.15 4.04 -11.12
N CYS A 305 -7.82 3.93 -11.05
CA CYS A 305 -6.96 3.61 -12.20
C CYS A 305 -6.46 2.16 -12.16
N GLY A 306 -6.09 1.60 -13.31
CA GLY A 306 -5.36 0.32 -13.41
C GLY A 306 -6.16 -0.95 -13.05
N HIS A 307 -7.49 -0.87 -13.02
CA HIS A 307 -8.38 -2.00 -12.72
C HIS A 307 -8.76 -2.83 -13.97
N LEU A 308 -9.29 -4.04 -13.77
CA LEU A 308 -9.87 -4.85 -14.84
C LEU A 308 -11.15 -4.20 -15.40
N GLU A 309 -11.36 -4.33 -16.70
CA GLU A 309 -12.59 -3.90 -17.38
C GLU A 309 -13.62 -5.04 -17.43
N GLY A 310 -14.91 -4.71 -17.32
CA GLY A 310 -16.01 -5.69 -17.42
C GLY A 310 -17.21 -5.37 -16.51
N ASP A 311 -18.06 -6.37 -16.28
CA ASP A 311 -19.09 -6.34 -15.23
C ASP A 311 -18.48 -6.79 -13.88
N ASP A 312 -19.06 -6.41 -12.74
CA ASP A 312 -18.64 -6.87 -11.40
C ASP A 312 -19.37 -8.16 -11.01
N ALA A 313 -18.71 -9.05 -10.27
CA ALA A 313 -19.37 -10.23 -9.72
C ALA A 313 -20.25 -9.84 -8.51
N ASP A 314 -21.54 -10.18 -8.54
CA ASP A 314 -22.47 -10.18 -7.40
C ASP A 314 -22.49 -8.93 -6.47
N GLY A 315 -22.09 -7.76 -6.98
CA GLY A 315 -22.07 -6.49 -6.22
C GLY A 315 -20.73 -6.17 -5.55
N ASP A 316 -19.67 -6.89 -5.89
CA ASP A 316 -18.29 -6.57 -5.54
C ASP A 316 -17.73 -5.41 -6.41
N THR A 317 -16.41 -5.23 -6.42
CA THR A 317 -15.71 -4.14 -7.12
C THR A 317 -14.53 -4.68 -7.93
N LYS A 318 -14.14 -3.99 -9.00
CA LYS A 318 -13.05 -4.43 -9.88
C LYS A 318 -11.75 -4.73 -9.16
N MET A 319 -11.15 -5.87 -9.47
CA MET A 319 -9.75 -6.17 -9.17
C MET A 319 -8.81 -5.17 -9.87
N PHE A 320 -7.78 -4.69 -9.16
CA PHE A 320 -6.72 -3.84 -9.72
C PHE A 320 -5.30 -4.32 -9.37
N GLY A 321 -5.14 -5.31 -8.50
CA GLY A 321 -3.82 -5.82 -8.11
C GLY A 321 -3.85 -7.18 -7.43
N TYR A 322 -2.66 -7.72 -7.19
CA TYR A 322 -2.41 -8.89 -6.35
C TYR A 322 -1.59 -8.47 -5.12
N ALA A 323 -1.97 -8.95 -3.94
CA ALA A 323 -1.19 -8.78 -2.73
C ALA A 323 0.05 -9.70 -2.70
N ALA A 324 1.03 -9.39 -1.84
CA ALA A 324 2.26 -10.17 -1.70
C ALA A 324 2.05 -11.58 -1.10
N ASP A 325 0.86 -11.87 -0.58
CA ASP A 325 0.40 -13.20 -0.17
C ASP A 325 -0.45 -13.92 -1.25
N GLY A 326 -0.65 -13.27 -2.40
CA GLY A 326 -1.32 -13.79 -3.58
C GLY A 326 -2.83 -13.56 -3.65
N TYR A 327 -3.48 -13.03 -2.61
CA TYR A 327 -4.91 -12.72 -2.70
C TYR A 327 -5.16 -11.53 -3.65
N PRO A 328 -6.28 -11.50 -4.39
CA PRO A 328 -6.68 -10.34 -5.18
C PRO A 328 -6.88 -9.10 -4.31
N ILE A 329 -6.64 -7.92 -4.90
CA ILE A 329 -6.99 -6.62 -4.33
C ILE A 329 -7.94 -5.91 -5.28
N HIS A 330 -9.13 -5.60 -4.78
CA HIS A 330 -10.21 -4.92 -5.47
C HIS A 330 -10.24 -3.43 -5.12
N LEU A 331 -10.93 -2.62 -5.92
CA LEU A 331 -11.11 -1.18 -5.65
C LEU A 331 -11.79 -0.94 -4.28
N PRO A 332 -11.72 0.29 -3.73
CA PRO A 332 -12.42 0.60 -2.48
C PRO A 332 -13.93 0.44 -2.60
N LEU A 333 -14.54 -0.27 -1.63
CA LEU A 333 -15.98 -0.21 -1.41
C LEU A 333 -16.37 1.15 -0.84
N GLU A 334 -17.51 1.68 -1.27
CA GLU A 334 -18.06 2.95 -0.77
C GLU A 334 -19.52 2.83 -0.31
N GLY A 335 -19.96 3.82 0.48
CA GLY A 335 -21.35 4.07 0.81
C GLY A 335 -22.10 2.84 1.34
N ALA A 336 -23.19 2.47 0.66
CA ALA A 336 -24.05 1.37 1.07
C ALA A 336 -23.39 -0.01 0.90
N ALA A 337 -22.49 -0.19 -0.07
CA ALA A 337 -21.79 -1.45 -0.28
C ALA A 337 -20.78 -1.70 0.85
N LEU A 338 -19.95 -0.70 1.17
CA LEU A 338 -19.06 -0.73 2.34
C LEU A 338 -19.84 -0.95 3.66
N SER A 339 -21.02 -0.36 3.79
CA SER A 339 -21.87 -0.51 5.00
C SER A 339 -22.55 -1.87 5.11
N ALA A 340 -22.59 -2.67 4.04
CA ALA A 340 -23.18 -4.00 4.01
C ALA A 340 -22.13 -5.13 3.97
N ALA A 341 -20.91 -4.83 3.53
CA ALA A 341 -19.80 -5.78 3.47
C ALA A 341 -19.31 -6.16 4.88
N ASN A 342 -19.22 -7.46 5.13
CA ASN A 342 -18.65 -8.00 6.37
C ASN A 342 -17.12 -8.15 6.22
N LEU A 343 -16.44 -7.01 6.11
CA LEU A 343 -14.97 -6.95 6.01
C LEU A 343 -14.30 -7.33 7.34
N ASP A 344 -13.10 -7.90 7.24
CA ASP A 344 -12.21 -8.15 8.38
C ASP A 344 -11.23 -6.99 8.64
N ASP A 345 -10.37 -7.16 9.66
CA ASP A 345 -9.38 -6.15 10.07
C ASP A 345 -8.37 -5.79 8.96
N CYS A 346 -8.23 -6.63 7.92
CA CYS A 346 -7.40 -6.36 6.74
C CYS A 346 -8.18 -5.80 5.54
N ASN A 347 -9.45 -5.40 5.75
CA ASN A 347 -10.34 -4.82 4.75
C ASN A 347 -10.71 -5.80 3.61
N GLY A 348 -10.71 -7.11 3.88
CA GLY A 348 -11.16 -8.16 2.96
C GLY A 348 -12.32 -8.99 3.48
N HIS A 349 -12.97 -9.76 2.60
CA HIS A 349 -14.06 -10.68 2.96
C HIS A 349 -13.99 -11.98 2.14
N SER A 350 -15.08 -12.76 2.05
CA SER A 350 -15.15 -13.88 1.11
C SER A 350 -16.50 -13.99 0.42
N THR A 351 -16.49 -14.03 -0.91
CA THR A 351 -17.68 -14.26 -1.75
C THR A 351 -17.73 -15.71 -2.24
N ALA A 352 -18.89 -16.15 -2.75
CA ALA A 352 -19.04 -17.49 -3.34
C ALA A 352 -18.48 -17.59 -4.77
N SER A 353 -18.30 -16.45 -5.43
CA SER A 353 -17.78 -16.27 -6.78
C SER A 353 -16.25 -16.15 -6.81
N GLU A 354 -15.69 -15.30 -5.93
CA GLU A 354 -14.30 -14.84 -5.99
C GLU A 354 -13.50 -15.21 -4.74
N GLY A 355 -14.11 -15.89 -3.76
CA GLY A 355 -13.43 -16.38 -2.57
C GLY A 355 -12.90 -15.24 -1.71
N TYR A 356 -11.77 -15.46 -1.02
CA TYR A 356 -11.15 -14.40 -0.23
C TYR A 356 -10.35 -13.45 -1.10
N HIS A 357 -10.62 -12.16 -0.95
CA HIS A 357 -9.88 -11.04 -1.55
C HIS A 357 -9.94 -9.83 -0.60
N TYR A 358 -9.09 -8.84 -0.85
CA TYR A 358 -9.12 -7.54 -0.18
C TYR A 358 -9.85 -6.50 -1.02
N HIS A 359 -10.42 -5.49 -0.38
CA HIS A 359 -10.60 -4.18 -1.03
C HIS A 359 -9.49 -3.24 -0.57
N ALA A 360 -9.05 -2.34 -1.46
CA ALA A 360 -8.23 -1.22 -1.06
C ALA A 360 -8.99 -0.31 -0.08
N ASN A 361 -8.27 0.31 0.86
CA ASN A 361 -8.84 1.44 1.58
C ASN A 361 -9.03 2.64 0.64
N GLY A 362 -10.05 3.48 0.90
CA GLY A 362 -10.11 4.81 0.32
C GLY A 362 -8.84 5.62 0.65
N ALA A 363 -8.28 6.30 -0.35
CA ALA A 363 -6.92 6.86 -0.33
C ALA A 363 -6.61 7.78 0.87
N ALA A 364 -7.62 8.42 1.46
CA ALA A 364 -7.49 9.21 2.70
C ALA A 364 -6.74 8.49 3.82
N LYS A 365 -6.84 7.15 3.93
CA LYS A 365 -6.13 6.37 4.96
C LYS A 365 -4.62 6.24 4.73
N ASN A 366 -4.07 6.66 3.58
CA ASN A 366 -2.64 6.54 3.24
C ASN A 366 -2.11 5.09 3.39
N ALA A 367 -2.92 4.08 3.07
CA ALA A 367 -2.57 2.67 3.19
C ALA A 367 -3.50 1.84 2.30
N ILE A 368 -3.02 1.33 1.16
CA ILE A 368 -3.86 0.54 0.24
C ILE A 368 -4.39 -0.72 0.95
N LEU A 369 -3.49 -1.48 1.59
CA LEU A 369 -3.82 -2.55 2.54
C LEU A 369 -3.28 -2.19 3.93
N PRO A 370 -4.01 -2.49 5.02
CA PRO A 370 -3.51 -2.29 6.38
C PRO A 370 -2.78 -3.53 6.93
N CYS A 371 -3.03 -4.72 6.36
CA CYS A 371 -2.37 -5.98 6.67
C CYS A 371 -2.58 -7.05 5.60
N LEU A 372 -1.75 -8.09 5.66
CA LEU A 372 -1.89 -9.34 4.88
C LEU A 372 -2.45 -10.46 5.78
N MET A 373 -3.54 -11.10 5.36
CA MET A 373 -4.15 -12.29 5.96
C MET A 373 -3.54 -13.61 5.49
N GLY A 374 -2.79 -13.61 4.39
CA GLY A 374 -2.10 -14.78 3.87
C GLY A 374 -0.62 -14.86 4.27
N GLU A 375 -0.05 -16.04 4.11
CA GLU A 375 1.40 -16.25 4.13
C GLU A 375 2.01 -15.71 2.82
N TYR A 376 3.12 -14.99 2.94
CA TYR A 376 3.81 -14.33 1.84
C TYR A 376 5.25 -14.84 1.71
N ASP A 377 5.87 -14.71 0.54
CA ASP A 377 7.27 -15.10 0.36
C ASP A 377 8.22 -14.24 1.23
N ILE A 378 9.17 -14.90 1.89
CA ILE A 378 10.14 -14.24 2.79
C ILE A 378 11.45 -13.84 2.09
N SER A 379 11.67 -14.23 0.84
CA SER A 379 12.83 -13.81 0.04
C SER A 379 12.70 -12.36 -0.47
N THR A 380 11.47 -11.82 -0.53
CA THR A 380 11.10 -10.41 -0.74
C THR A 380 11.98 -9.39 0.00
N ARG A 381 12.58 -9.77 1.14
CA ARG A 381 13.63 -9.01 1.86
C ARG A 381 14.84 -8.57 1.02
N ALA A 382 15.04 -9.13 -0.18
CA ALA A 382 16.22 -8.87 -1.01
C ALA A 382 16.09 -7.69 -2.00
N GLY A 383 14.89 -7.08 -2.14
CA GLY A 383 14.61 -6.11 -3.22
C GLY A 383 15.01 -4.66 -2.96
N GLY A 384 14.91 -4.18 -1.72
CA GLY A 384 15.06 -2.75 -1.38
C GLY A 384 16.00 -2.49 -0.19
N PRO A 385 16.71 -1.35 -0.15
CA PRO A 385 17.39 -0.90 1.05
C PRO A 385 16.37 -0.61 2.18
N PRO A 386 16.71 -0.86 3.46
CA PRO A 386 15.86 -0.41 4.56
C PRO A 386 15.76 1.13 4.57
N PRO A 387 14.58 1.72 4.85
CA PRO A 387 14.43 3.17 4.93
C PRO A 387 15.39 3.79 5.94
N GLY A 388 16.10 4.86 5.53
CA GLY A 388 16.91 5.67 6.45
C GLY A 388 18.30 5.12 6.80
N GLY A 389 18.84 4.14 6.06
CA GLY A 389 20.26 3.80 6.16
C GLY A 389 21.15 4.96 5.65
N PRO A 390 22.06 5.55 6.46
CA PRO A 390 22.94 6.60 5.97
C PRO A 390 23.92 6.05 4.91
N PRO A 391 24.28 6.85 3.89
CA PRO A 391 25.12 6.37 2.78
C PRO A 391 26.51 5.94 3.28
N PRO A 392 27.13 4.91 2.67
CA PRO A 392 28.49 4.51 3.00
C PRO A 392 29.47 5.67 2.85
N SER A 393 30.27 5.94 3.88
CA SER A 393 31.34 6.93 3.83
C SER A 393 32.50 6.41 2.97
N GLY A 394 32.63 6.94 1.74
CA GLY A 394 33.72 6.71 0.81
C GLY A 394 34.50 7.98 0.51
#